data_AF-A0A351R0D5-F1
#
_entry.id   AF-A0A351R0D5-F1
#
_cell.length_a   1.000
_cell.length_b   1.000
_cell.length_c   1.000
_cell.angle_alpha   90.00
_cell.angle_beta   90.00
_cell.angle_gamma   90.00
#
_symmetry.space_group_name_H-M   'P 1'
#
loop_
_entity.id
_entity.type
_entity.pdbx_description
1 polymer ?
#
loop_
_entity_poly.entity_id
_entity_poly.type
_entity_poly.pdbx_seq_one_letter_code
_entity_poly.pdbx_strand_id
1 'polypeptide(L)'
;MANALKDASSIGTDKGASVKNNGDGTFEITQGTVDVKSSLAFSLHVGADADMTNKINVDIDSMSAAGLGIKGLNVNDSTGEAATYAIDAISDAISKVSSQRSALGAVQNRLEHTIDNLDNVSENTSSAESRIRDTDMAKEMVNYSKNNILAQAGQSMLAQANQSNQGVLSLLQ
;
A
#
# COMPACT_ATOMS: atom_id res chain seq x y z
N MET A 1 -53.49 1.33 -0.83
CA MET A 1 -52.38 0.45 -0.39
C MET A 1 -51.34 0.26 -1.49
N ALA A 2 -51.71 -0.24 -2.69
CA ALA A 2 -50.76 -0.44 -3.79
C ALA A 2 -49.98 0.83 -4.22
N ASN A 3 -50.65 1.99 -4.32
CA ASN A 3 -49.97 3.25 -4.67
C ASN A 3 -49.01 3.72 -3.57
N ALA A 4 -49.41 3.65 -2.30
CA ALA A 4 -48.53 4.01 -1.18
C ALA A 4 -47.30 3.09 -1.09
N LEU A 5 -47.46 1.79 -1.35
CA LEU A 5 -46.37 0.81 -1.42
C LEU A 5 -45.43 1.07 -2.60
N LYS A 6 -45.99 1.47 -3.75
CA LYS A 6 -45.23 1.85 -4.94
C LYS A 6 -44.42 3.12 -4.69
N ASP A 7 -45.04 4.14 -4.10
CA ASP A 7 -44.40 5.42 -3.82
C ASP A 7 -43.29 5.22 -2.78
N ALA A 8 -43.57 4.50 -1.68
CA ALA A 8 -42.56 4.17 -0.66
C ALA A 8 -41.39 3.35 -1.23
N SER A 9 -41.66 2.35 -2.07
CA SER A 9 -40.60 1.53 -2.68
C SER A 9 -39.85 2.23 -3.83
N SER A 10 -40.35 3.37 -4.33
CA SER A 10 -39.70 4.13 -5.41
C SER A 10 -38.83 5.28 -4.89
N ILE A 11 -38.90 5.60 -3.59
CA ILE A 11 -38.06 6.60 -2.93
C ILE A 11 -36.59 6.28 -3.20
N GLY A 12 -35.86 7.21 -3.83
CA GLY A 12 -34.43 7.08 -4.07
C GLY A 12 -34.00 6.17 -5.23
N THR A 13 -34.94 5.52 -5.91
CA THR A 13 -34.66 4.54 -6.97
C THR A 13 -34.47 5.22 -8.33
N ASP A 14 -33.58 4.68 -9.16
CA ASP A 14 -33.38 5.12 -10.56
C ASP A 14 -34.37 4.44 -11.52
N LYS A 15 -34.78 3.21 -11.19
CA LYS A 15 -35.95 2.55 -11.78
C LYS A 15 -37.00 2.39 -10.69
N GLY A 16 -38.14 3.04 -10.86
CA GLY A 16 -39.25 3.01 -9.91
C GLY A 16 -39.81 1.61 -9.69
N ALA A 17 -40.31 1.38 -8.48
CA ALA A 17 -41.00 0.15 -8.13
C ALA A 17 -42.32 0.01 -8.91
N SER A 18 -42.76 -1.22 -9.13
CA SER A 18 -44.07 -1.51 -9.71
C SER A 18 -44.86 -2.40 -8.77
N VAL A 19 -46.12 -2.04 -8.53
CA VAL A 19 -47.05 -2.86 -7.76
C VAL A 19 -48.21 -3.20 -8.67
N LYS A 20 -48.35 -4.47 -9.03
CA LYS A 20 -49.52 -5.00 -9.74
C LYS A 20 -50.46 -5.64 -8.75
N ASN A 21 -51.75 -5.34 -8.86
CA ASN A 21 -52.80 -6.08 -8.16
C ASN A 21 -53.32 -7.15 -9.12
N ASN A 22 -53.24 -8.42 -8.73
CA ASN A 22 -53.60 -9.54 -9.60
C ASN A 22 -55.10 -9.88 -9.56
N GLY A 23 -55.91 -9.11 -8.83
CA GLY A 23 -57.37 -9.27 -8.76
C GLY A 23 -57.85 -10.46 -7.92
N ASP A 24 -56.94 -11.25 -7.36
CA ASP A 24 -57.18 -12.44 -6.53
C ASP A 24 -56.84 -12.23 -5.04
N GLY A 25 -56.62 -10.97 -4.65
CA GLY A 25 -56.14 -10.60 -3.31
C GLY A 25 -54.62 -10.60 -3.17
N THR A 26 -53.87 -10.99 -4.22
CA THR A 26 -52.41 -10.92 -4.22
C THR A 26 -51.89 -9.65 -4.92
N PHE A 27 -50.74 -9.17 -4.43
CA PHE A 27 -50.01 -8.05 -5.01
C PHE A 27 -48.62 -8.53 -5.42
N GLU A 28 -48.25 -8.28 -6.68
CA GLU A 28 -46.90 -8.51 -7.17
C GLU A 28 -46.12 -7.20 -7.04
N ILE A 29 -45.05 -7.21 -6.23
CA ILE A 29 -44.20 -6.05 -5.97
C ILE A 29 -42.86 -6.27 -6.65
N THR A 30 -42.56 -5.46 -7.66
CA THR A 30 -41.20 -5.30 -8.18
C THR A 30 -40.55 -4.13 -7.45
N GLN A 31 -39.53 -4.40 -6.64
CA GLN A 31 -38.78 -3.36 -5.94
C GLN A 31 -38.05 -2.46 -6.94
N GLY A 32 -38.00 -1.16 -6.64
CA GLY A 32 -37.22 -0.24 -7.45
C GLY A 32 -35.73 -0.45 -7.26
N THR A 33 -34.95 -0.17 -8.30
CA THR A 33 -33.50 -0.37 -8.28
C THR A 33 -32.79 0.98 -8.34
N VAL A 34 -31.66 1.10 -7.64
CA VAL A 34 -30.78 2.26 -7.71
C VAL A 34 -29.51 1.90 -8.45
N ASP A 35 -29.08 2.77 -9.37
CA ASP A 35 -27.80 2.63 -10.06
C ASP A 35 -26.71 3.21 -9.15
N VAL A 36 -25.87 2.32 -8.64
CA VAL A 36 -24.80 2.67 -7.71
C VAL A 36 -23.48 2.72 -8.47
N LYS A 37 -22.64 3.73 -8.20
CA LYS A 37 -21.25 3.70 -8.68
C LYS A 37 -20.56 2.45 -8.14
N SER A 38 -19.74 1.81 -8.97
CA SER A 38 -18.91 0.67 -8.56
C SER A 38 -18.06 1.00 -7.35
N SER A 39 -17.79 0.00 -6.51
CA SER A 39 -16.74 0.09 -5.50
C SER A 39 -15.38 0.34 -6.16
N LEU A 40 -14.51 1.05 -5.44
CA LEU A 40 -13.12 1.27 -5.81
C LEU A 40 -12.28 0.22 -5.08
N ALA A 41 -11.67 -0.69 -5.84
CA ALA A 41 -10.76 -1.70 -5.31
C ALA A 41 -9.40 -1.56 -6.01
N PHE A 42 -8.33 -1.48 -5.22
CA PHE A 42 -6.97 -1.50 -5.73
C PHE A 42 -6.01 -2.11 -4.72
N SER A 43 -4.81 -2.46 -5.18
CA SER A 43 -3.76 -3.01 -4.32
C SER A 43 -2.51 -2.14 -4.41
N LEU A 44 -1.90 -1.84 -3.27
CA LEU A 44 -0.60 -1.18 -3.19
C LEU A 44 0.50 -2.22 -3.00
N HIS A 45 1.51 -2.21 -3.87
CA HIS A 45 2.67 -3.09 -3.76
C HIS A 45 3.71 -2.47 -2.82
N VAL A 46 4.10 -3.20 -1.79
CA VAL A 46 4.93 -2.68 -0.67
C VAL A 46 6.13 -3.57 -0.34
N GLY A 47 6.43 -4.56 -1.19
CA GLY A 47 7.57 -5.46 -1.01
C GLY A 47 8.47 -5.50 -2.24
N ALA A 48 9.60 -6.21 -2.11
CA ALA A 48 10.61 -6.31 -3.17
C ALA A 48 10.28 -7.38 -4.24
N ASP A 49 9.48 -8.38 -3.88
CA ASP A 49 9.20 -9.53 -4.73
C ASP A 49 7.74 -9.57 -5.21
N ALA A 50 7.51 -10.26 -6.32
CA ALA A 50 6.19 -10.38 -6.96
C ALA A 50 5.15 -11.23 -6.20
N ASP A 51 5.45 -11.64 -4.96
CA ASP A 51 4.53 -12.39 -4.11
C ASP A 51 3.23 -11.59 -3.87
N MET A 52 2.09 -12.27 -3.89
CA MET A 52 0.79 -11.68 -3.59
C MET A 52 0.69 -11.18 -2.15
N THR A 53 1.49 -11.71 -1.23
CA THR A 53 1.56 -11.25 0.17
C THR A 53 2.16 -9.85 0.33
N ASN A 54 2.93 -9.37 -0.66
CA ASN A 54 3.52 -8.03 -0.71
C ASN A 54 2.55 -6.95 -1.19
N LYS A 55 1.24 -7.23 -1.13
CA LYS A 55 0.19 -6.30 -1.53
C LYS A 55 -0.71 -5.98 -0.35
N ILE A 56 -1.02 -4.69 -0.22
CA ILE A 56 -2.05 -4.20 0.69
C ILE A 56 -3.27 -3.84 -0.14
N ASN A 57 -4.36 -4.57 0.04
CA ASN A 57 -5.61 -4.33 -0.66
C ASN A 57 -6.38 -3.20 0.01
N VAL A 58 -6.98 -2.35 -0.82
CA VAL A 58 -7.82 -1.24 -0.41
C VAL A 58 -9.12 -1.34 -1.18
N ASP A 59 -10.18 -1.64 -0.44
CA ASP A 59 -11.53 -1.74 -0.96
C ASP A 59 -12.37 -0.62 -0.35
N ILE A 60 -12.97 0.19 -1.22
CA ILE A 60 -13.87 1.29 -0.85
C ILE A 60 -15.21 1.05 -1.53
N ASP A 61 -16.21 0.73 -0.72
CA ASP A 61 -17.59 0.62 -1.18
C ASP A 61 -18.12 1.96 -1.71
N SER A 62 -19.23 1.93 -2.44
CA SER A 62 -19.84 3.16 -2.96
C SER A 62 -20.35 4.06 -1.83
N MET A 63 -19.62 5.12 -1.53
CA MET A 63 -19.99 6.12 -0.51
C MET A 63 -20.88 7.24 -1.06
N SER A 64 -21.53 7.01 -2.20
CA SER A 64 -22.53 7.95 -2.75
C SER A 64 -23.84 7.85 -1.96
N ALA A 65 -24.69 8.90 -2.01
CA ALA A 65 -26.00 8.86 -1.37
C ALA A 65 -26.85 7.66 -1.82
N ALA A 66 -26.72 7.26 -3.09
CA ALA A 66 -27.31 6.05 -3.65
C ALA A 66 -26.75 4.77 -3.00
N GLY A 67 -25.42 4.64 -2.93
CA GLY A 67 -24.76 3.44 -2.38
C GLY A 67 -24.88 3.29 -0.86
N LEU A 68 -25.19 4.39 -0.17
CA LEU A 68 -25.51 4.43 1.25
C LEU A 68 -27.01 4.26 1.53
N GLY A 69 -27.87 4.17 0.50
CA GLY A 69 -29.32 3.99 0.67
C GLY A 69 -30.08 5.23 1.14
N ILE A 70 -29.44 6.40 1.13
CA ILE A 70 -30.04 7.67 1.61
C ILE A 70 -30.47 8.59 0.46
N LYS A 71 -30.42 8.12 -0.79
CA LYS A 71 -30.87 8.89 -1.94
C LYS A 71 -32.38 9.11 -1.85
N GLY A 72 -32.81 10.35 -2.01
CA GLY A 72 -34.23 10.69 -2.14
C GLY A 72 -35.10 10.41 -0.92
N LEU A 73 -34.52 10.25 0.29
CA LEU A 73 -35.27 10.04 1.54
C LEU A 73 -36.44 11.02 1.66
N ASN A 74 -37.63 10.48 1.94
CA ASN A 74 -38.79 11.32 2.22
C ASN A 74 -38.77 11.72 3.69
N VAL A 75 -38.81 13.03 3.94
CA VAL A 75 -38.89 13.61 5.30
C VAL A 75 -40.19 14.36 5.53
N ASN A 76 -41.06 14.42 4.53
CA ASN A 76 -42.31 15.18 4.58
C ASN A 76 -43.51 14.22 4.59
N ASP A 77 -44.11 14.08 5.76
CA ASP A 77 -45.33 13.32 5.99
C ASP A 77 -46.14 13.99 7.12
N SER A 78 -47.45 13.99 6.98
CA SER A 78 -48.44 14.32 8.00
C SER A 78 -48.27 13.60 9.35
N THR A 79 -47.73 12.38 9.38
CA THR A 79 -47.58 11.57 10.60
C THR A 79 -46.20 11.70 11.26
N GLY A 80 -45.20 12.18 10.52
CA GLY A 80 -43.80 12.24 10.95
C GLY A 80 -43.03 10.91 10.87
N GLU A 81 -43.67 9.77 10.58
CA GLU A 81 -43.02 8.46 10.50
C GLU A 81 -41.89 8.44 9.45
N ALA A 82 -42.11 9.09 8.30
CA ALA A 82 -41.09 9.21 7.25
C ALA A 82 -39.80 9.89 7.74
N ALA A 83 -39.91 10.89 8.62
CA ALA A 83 -38.75 11.56 9.19
C ALA A 83 -37.99 10.65 10.17
N THR A 84 -38.69 9.82 10.96
CA THR A 84 -38.04 8.83 11.83
C THR A 84 -37.27 7.79 11.02
N TYR A 85 -37.86 7.24 9.96
CA TYR A 85 -37.14 6.31 9.07
C TYR A 85 -35.95 6.95 8.37
N ALA A 86 -36.04 8.23 7.99
CA ALA A 86 -34.92 8.95 7.40
C ALA A 86 -33.75 9.11 8.39
N ILE A 87 -34.03 9.33 9.69
CA ILE A 87 -33.00 9.40 10.73
C ILE A 87 -32.29 8.05 10.88
N ASP A 88 -33.04 6.95 10.93
CA ASP A 88 -32.46 5.60 11.04
C ASP A 88 -31.60 5.28 9.81
N ALA A 89 -32.09 5.56 8.60
CA ALA A 89 -31.32 5.37 7.37
C ALA A 89 -30.03 6.20 7.33
N ILE A 90 -30.06 7.43 7.84
CA ILE A 90 -28.86 8.27 7.96
C ILE A 90 -27.89 7.70 9.01
N SER A 91 -28.41 7.20 10.14
CA SER A 91 -27.58 6.57 11.19
C SER A 91 -26.84 5.34 10.67
N ASP A 92 -27.53 4.49 9.89
CA ASP A 92 -26.93 3.33 9.23
C ASP A 92 -25.89 3.74 8.19
N ALA A 93 -26.18 4.77 7.39
CA ALA A 93 -25.23 5.32 6.44
C ALA A 93 -23.97 5.88 7.12
N ILE A 94 -24.11 6.60 8.24
CA ILE A 94 -23.00 7.10 9.04
C ILE A 94 -22.18 5.93 9.58
N SER A 95 -22.85 4.89 10.09
CA SER A 95 -22.18 3.68 10.61
C SER A 95 -21.37 2.98 9.52
N LYS A 96 -21.91 2.89 8.29
CA LYS A 96 -21.21 2.33 7.13
C LYS A 96 -19.99 3.16 6.73
N VAL A 97 -20.13 4.49 6.66
CA VAL A 97 -19.01 5.40 6.39
C VAL A 97 -17.94 5.30 7.48
N SER A 98 -18.35 5.20 8.74
CA SER A 98 -17.45 5.05 9.88
C SER A 98 -16.66 3.74 9.79
N SER A 99 -17.34 2.63 9.51
CA SER A 99 -16.70 1.32 9.29
C SER A 99 -15.69 1.37 8.14
N GLN A 100 -16.05 1.99 7.01
CA GLN A 100 -15.15 2.19 5.88
C GLN A 100 -13.91 3.00 6.27
N ARG A 101 -14.07 4.07 7.05
CA ARG A 101 -12.94 4.88 7.56
C ARG A 101 -12.06 4.10 8.53
N SER A 102 -12.65 3.28 9.40
CA SER A 102 -11.90 2.39 10.29
C SER A 102 -11.06 1.38 9.52
N ALA A 103 -11.61 0.77 8.48
CA ALA A 103 -10.87 -0.14 7.61
C ALA A 103 -9.69 0.56 6.90
N LEU A 104 -9.92 1.79 6.39
CA LEU A 104 -8.85 2.59 5.79
C LEU A 104 -7.77 2.99 6.81
N GLY A 105 -8.14 3.28 8.06
CA GLY A 105 -7.18 3.54 9.13
C GLY A 105 -6.33 2.30 9.45
N ALA A 106 -6.91 1.11 9.44
CA ALA A 106 -6.16 -0.14 9.61
C ALA A 106 -5.17 -0.37 8.45
N VAL A 107 -5.57 -0.06 7.22
CA VAL A 107 -4.69 -0.08 6.05
C VAL A 107 -3.54 0.92 6.21
N GLN A 108 -3.82 2.14 6.68
CA GLN A 108 -2.79 3.16 6.95
C GLN A 108 -1.78 2.70 8.00
N ASN A 109 -2.23 2.16 9.13
CA ASN A 109 -1.32 1.62 10.16
C ASN A 109 -0.44 0.50 9.60
N ARG A 110 -1.02 -0.39 8.77
CA ARG A 110 -0.26 -1.45 8.14
C ARG A 110 0.78 -0.90 7.15
N LEU A 111 0.45 0.17 6.43
CA LEU A 111 1.40 0.86 5.56
C LEU A 111 2.54 1.50 6.34
N GLU A 112 2.25 2.22 7.43
CA GLU A 112 3.26 2.83 8.30
C GLU A 112 4.23 1.77 8.86
N HIS A 113 3.70 0.69 9.42
CA HIS A 113 4.55 -0.42 9.88
C HIS A 113 5.38 -1.08 8.78
N THR A 114 4.84 -1.14 7.55
CA THR A 114 5.58 -1.69 6.42
C THR A 114 6.71 -0.76 6.00
N ILE A 115 6.47 0.56 6.02
CA ILE A 115 7.49 1.59 5.75
C ILE A 115 8.61 1.50 6.78
N ASP A 116 8.27 1.52 8.07
CA ASP A 116 9.26 1.42 9.16
C ASP A 116 10.11 0.15 9.05
N ASN A 117 9.48 -0.98 8.70
CA ASN A 117 10.19 -2.23 8.49
C ASN A 117 11.09 -2.17 7.25
N LEU A 118 10.62 -1.59 6.15
CA LEU A 118 11.39 -1.46 4.92
C LEU A 118 12.61 -0.55 5.11
N ASP A 119 12.46 0.55 5.87
CA ASP A 119 13.55 1.45 6.21
C ASP A 119 14.63 0.74 7.03
N ASN A 120 14.23 -0.04 8.03
CA ASN A 120 15.15 -0.88 8.80
C ASN A 120 15.87 -1.91 7.92
N VAL A 121 15.16 -2.55 6.99
CA VAL A 121 15.77 -3.52 6.06
C VAL A 121 16.76 -2.81 5.15
N SER A 122 16.38 -1.65 4.59
CA SER A 122 17.24 -0.83 3.74
C SER A 122 18.53 -0.41 4.45
N GLU A 123 18.45 0.08 5.70
CA GLU A 123 19.60 0.45 6.50
C GLU A 123 20.52 -0.76 6.78
N ASN A 124 19.93 -1.89 7.17
CA ASN A 124 20.68 -3.12 7.44
C ASN A 124 21.37 -3.66 6.17
N THR A 125 20.68 -3.65 5.02
CA THR A 125 21.24 -4.07 3.73
C THR A 125 22.35 -3.13 3.29
N SER A 126 22.17 -1.81 3.41
CA SER A 126 23.22 -0.84 3.11
C SER A 126 24.44 -0.99 4.02
N SER A 127 24.25 -1.28 5.30
CA SER A 127 25.34 -1.55 6.25
C SER A 127 26.07 -2.87 5.95
N ALA A 128 25.33 -3.91 5.54
CA ALA A 128 25.91 -5.17 5.09
C ALA A 128 26.70 -4.97 3.79
N GLU A 129 26.16 -4.21 2.84
CA GLU A 129 26.85 -3.84 1.60
C GLU A 129 28.13 -3.05 1.90
N SER A 130 28.07 -2.04 2.78
CA SER A 130 29.23 -1.27 3.22
C SER A 130 30.31 -2.19 3.81
N ARG A 131 29.96 -3.16 4.66
CA ARG A 131 30.95 -4.13 5.18
C ARG A 131 31.61 -5.03 4.12
N ILE A 132 30.90 -5.31 3.02
CA ILE A 132 31.41 -6.17 1.94
C ILE A 132 32.21 -5.36 0.94
N ARG A 133 31.73 -4.17 0.58
CA ARG A 133 32.25 -3.35 -0.51
C ARG A 133 33.25 -2.31 -0.02
N ASP A 134 33.01 -1.72 1.14
CA ASP A 134 33.90 -0.71 1.68
C ASP A 134 35.10 -1.39 2.31
N THR A 135 36.28 -1.05 1.79
CA THR A 135 37.54 -1.48 2.35
C THR A 135 37.83 -0.72 3.63
N ASP A 136 38.27 -1.42 4.67
CA ASP A 136 38.87 -0.78 5.83
C ASP A 136 40.12 0.00 5.41
N MET A 137 39.98 1.33 5.30
CA MET A 137 41.05 2.23 4.89
C MET A 137 42.28 2.13 5.78
N ALA A 138 42.14 1.80 7.06
CA ALA A 138 43.30 1.63 7.93
C ALA A 138 44.12 0.43 7.49
N LYS A 139 43.46 -0.69 7.19
CA LYS A 139 44.13 -1.91 6.71
C LYS A 139 44.70 -1.74 5.31
N GLU A 140 43.97 -1.09 4.41
CA GLU A 140 44.44 -0.82 3.05
C GLU A 140 45.64 0.14 3.05
N MET A 141 45.67 1.14 3.93
CA MET A 141 46.82 2.04 4.08
C MET A 141 48.07 1.33 4.63
N VAL A 142 47.91 0.36 5.53
CA VAL A 142 49.03 -0.47 5.99
C VAL A 142 49.56 -1.34 4.85
N ASN A 143 48.67 -1.97 4.08
CA ASN A 143 49.07 -2.76 2.91
C ASN A 143 49.75 -1.89 1.85
N TYR A 144 49.20 -0.72 1.55
CA TYR A 144 49.76 0.26 0.63
C TYR A 144 51.15 0.72 1.08
N SER A 145 51.32 1.04 2.36
CA SER A 145 52.61 1.42 2.94
C SER A 145 53.62 0.28 2.87
N LYS A 146 53.21 -0.94 3.24
CA LYS A 146 54.03 -2.16 3.12
C LYS A 146 54.47 -2.39 1.68
N ASN A 147 53.57 -2.25 0.72
CA ASN A 147 53.86 -2.42 -0.71
C ASN A 147 54.81 -1.34 -1.23
N ASN A 148 54.66 -0.09 -0.78
CA ASN A 148 55.61 0.98 -1.10
C ASN A 148 57.01 0.72 -0.54
N ILE A 149 57.10 0.28 0.73
CA ILE A 149 58.37 -0.10 1.35
C ILE A 149 58.99 -1.28 0.60
N LEU A 150 58.22 -2.30 0.23
CA LEU A 150 58.70 -3.44 -0.57
C LEU A 150 59.17 -3.02 -1.96
N ALA A 151 58.48 -2.09 -2.62
CA ALA A 151 58.90 -1.57 -3.92
C ALA A 151 60.23 -0.81 -3.82
N GLN A 152 60.37 0.06 -2.81
CA GLN A 152 61.63 0.78 -2.54
C GLN A 152 62.76 -0.18 -2.14
N ALA A 153 62.48 -1.15 -1.29
CA ALA A 153 63.44 -2.19 -0.89
C ALA A 153 63.84 -3.07 -2.08
N GLY A 154 62.90 -3.43 -2.96
CA GLY A 154 63.15 -4.19 -4.18
C GLY A 154 64.04 -3.44 -5.16
N GLN A 155 63.85 -2.12 -5.31
CA GLN A 155 64.75 -1.28 -6.11
C GLN A 155 66.17 -1.21 -5.50
N SER A 156 66.29 -1.00 -4.19
CA SER A 156 67.58 -0.99 -3.51
C SER A 156 68.28 -2.36 -3.54
N MET A 157 67.53 -3.45 -3.38
CA MET A 157 68.02 -4.84 -3.50
C MET A 157 68.50 -5.15 -4.92
N LEU A 158 67.75 -4.74 -5.95
CA LEU A 158 68.19 -4.86 -7.35
C LEU A 158 69.46 -4.06 -7.61
N ALA A 159 69.56 -2.84 -7.10
CA ALA A 159 70.76 -2.02 -7.22
C ALA A 159 71.97 -2.69 -6.55
N GLN A 160 71.79 -3.25 -5.35
CA GLN A 160 72.87 -3.89 -4.60
C GLN A 160 73.28 -5.26 -5.17
N ALA A 161 72.33 -6.05 -5.69
CA ALA A 161 72.62 -7.29 -6.41
C ALA A 161 73.43 -7.03 -7.70
N ASN A 162 73.07 -5.96 -8.44
CA ASN A 162 73.83 -5.55 -9.62
C ASN A 162 75.25 -5.07 -9.28
N GLN A 163 75.44 -4.33 -8.18
CA GLN A 163 76.75 -3.90 -7.71
C GLN A 163 77.63 -5.07 -7.22
N SER A 164 77.05 -6.02 -6.49
CA SER A 164 77.73 -7.24 -6.05
C SER A 164 78.23 -8.06 -7.23
N ASN A 165 77.40 -8.26 -8.27
CA ASN A 165 77.81 -8.96 -9.49
C ASN A 165 78.99 -8.28 -10.20
N GLN A 166 79.04 -6.95 -10.23
CA GLN A 166 80.18 -6.21 -10.79
C GLN A 166 81.46 -6.36 -9.95
N GLY A 167 81.33 -6.41 -8.62
CA GLY A 167 82.45 -6.65 -7.69
C GLY A 167 83.07 -8.05 -7.86
N VAL A 168 82.25 -9.07 -8.11
CA VAL A 168 82.74 -10.44 -8.37
C VAL A 168 83.46 -10.53 -9.72
N LEU A 169 82.99 -9.80 -10.74
CA LEU A 169 83.67 -9.73 -12.04
C LEU A 169 85.04 -9.03 -11.96
N SER A 170 85.24 -8.16 -10.98
CA SER A 170 86.54 -7.52 -10.69
C SER A 170 87.51 -8.44 -9.93
N LEU A 171 87.03 -9.49 -9.27
CA LEU A 171 87.84 -10.48 -8.55
C LEU A 171 88.27 -11.67 -9.43
N LEU A 172 87.66 -11.81 -10.61
CA LEU A 172 87.95 -12.86 -11.60
C LEU A 172 88.81 -12.37 -12.78
N GLN A 173 89.23 -11.11 -12.78
CA GLN A 173 90.17 -10.51 -13.74
C GLN A 173 91.56 -10.35 -13.12
#